data_AF-A0A1L8SYY8-F1
#
_entry.id   AF-A0A1L8SYY8-F1
#
_cell.length_a   1.000
_cell.length_b   1.000
_cell.length_c   1.000
_cell.angle_alpha   90.00
_cell.angle_beta   90.00
_cell.angle_gamma   90.00
#
_symmetry.space_group_name_H-M   'P 1'
#
loop_
_entity.id
_entity.type
_entity.pdbx_description
1 polymer ?
#
loop_
_entity_poly.entity_id
_entity_poly.type
_entity_poly.pdbx_seq_one_letter_code
_entity_poly.pdbx_strand_id
1 'polypeptide(L)'
;MRERAFLTPVTENFLHAIGVGMVSYELALKYDVDPKTAFIAGSLHDLGGAIPDSDRVQIAEFYEIPLYTEEINVPMLVHAKQGEFFARNLFNIYEPEILNAILFHTTCIDNASELTKIVFIADKIHWDRNGEPPYLSGLLAALDVSLDYGCNYFLNWLWNSDLYVIHPFLKRSYGYYIENKRFSTLNRNELTNENNIIIDDDIRRRYFLNEIKDEFEKIFRISKSAYELAKNDSINQDKAFIAAVLTTASDTIFNNQKDIIAKALNLDPKGTNLFAEINYYFAKTEFKVEDPEILESLLNYQSKNLINNQKLAKIVAMAYKTSSNRI
;
A
#
# COMPACT_ATOMS: atom_id res chain seq x y z
N MET A 1 -10.64 -5.89 -6.65
CA MET A 1 -11.64 -5.01 -6.01
C MET A 1 -12.87 -5.80 -5.58
N ARG A 2 -13.26 -5.64 -4.32
CA ARG A 2 -14.45 -6.24 -3.74
C ARG A 2 -15.66 -5.55 -4.33
N GLU A 3 -16.75 -6.28 -4.50
CA GLU A 3 -17.98 -5.70 -5.03
C GLU A 3 -18.75 -4.98 -3.91
N ARG A 4 -18.21 -3.86 -3.42
CA ARG A 4 -18.91 -2.96 -2.50
C ARG A 4 -19.50 -1.80 -3.29
N ALA A 5 -20.75 -1.94 -3.70
CA ALA A 5 -21.46 -0.94 -4.52
C ALA A 5 -21.55 0.47 -3.88
N PHE A 6 -21.19 0.62 -2.60
CA PHE A 6 -21.22 1.88 -1.87
C PHE A 6 -19.86 2.63 -1.83
N LEU A 7 -18.76 2.01 -2.25
CA LEU A 7 -17.44 2.66 -2.34
C LEU A 7 -17.06 2.94 -3.80
N THR A 8 -16.32 4.02 -4.02
CA THR A 8 -15.73 4.30 -5.35
C THR A 8 -14.47 3.47 -5.56
N PRO A 9 -14.06 3.25 -6.83
CA PRO A 9 -12.76 2.65 -7.12
C PRO A 9 -11.59 3.39 -6.46
N VAL A 10 -11.68 4.71 -6.31
CA VAL A 10 -10.66 5.52 -5.61
C VAL A 10 -10.53 5.10 -4.15
N THR A 11 -11.64 5.01 -3.42
CA THR A 11 -11.61 4.58 -2.01
C THR A 11 -11.18 3.13 -1.88
N GLU A 12 -11.65 2.25 -2.75
CA GLU A 12 -11.23 0.85 -2.77
C GLU A 12 -9.71 0.70 -3.00
N ASN A 13 -9.15 1.43 -3.97
CA ASN A 13 -7.72 1.38 -4.28
C ASN A 13 -6.89 1.91 -3.12
N PHE A 14 -7.35 2.99 -2.49
CA PHE A 14 -6.70 3.58 -1.34
C PHE A 14 -6.69 2.63 -0.13
N LEU A 15 -7.83 1.99 0.16
CA LEU A 15 -7.93 0.99 1.23
C LEU A 15 -7.02 -0.22 0.95
N HIS A 16 -6.95 -0.67 -0.30
CA HIS A 16 -6.01 -1.73 -0.70
C HIS A 16 -4.56 -1.29 -0.47
N ALA A 17 -4.16 -0.11 -0.95
CA ALA A 17 -2.80 0.40 -0.83
C ALA A 17 -2.36 0.53 0.64
N ILE A 18 -3.17 1.14 1.51
CA ILE A 18 -2.83 1.24 2.94
C ILE A 18 -2.85 -0.14 3.62
N GLY A 19 -3.71 -1.05 3.17
CA GLY A 19 -3.79 -2.43 3.64
C GLY A 19 -2.53 -3.23 3.33
N VAL A 20 -2.03 -3.14 2.10
CA VAL A 20 -0.73 -3.72 1.71
C VAL A 20 0.41 -3.08 2.51
N GLY A 21 0.36 -1.76 2.73
CA GLY A 21 1.28 -1.06 3.62
C GLY A 21 1.29 -1.63 5.04
N MET A 22 0.11 -1.85 5.64
CA MET A 22 -0.02 -2.43 6.98
C MET A 22 0.49 -3.87 7.05
N VAL A 23 0.13 -4.71 6.07
CA VAL A 23 0.67 -6.09 6.02
C VAL A 23 2.19 -6.07 5.82
N SER A 24 2.71 -5.15 5.02
CA SER A 24 4.16 -4.97 4.83
C SER A 24 4.86 -4.57 6.13
N TYR A 25 4.24 -3.68 6.92
CA TYR A 25 4.73 -3.27 8.25
C TYR A 25 4.82 -4.48 9.20
N GLU A 26 3.77 -5.29 9.29
CA GLU A 26 3.74 -6.48 10.15
C GLU A 26 4.74 -7.56 9.72
N LEU A 27 4.87 -7.83 8.42
CA LEU A 27 5.87 -8.76 7.91
C LEU A 27 7.29 -8.24 8.17
N ALA A 28 7.53 -6.94 8.04
CA ALA A 28 8.82 -6.34 8.33
C ALA A 28 9.22 -6.48 9.81
N LEU A 29 8.27 -6.32 10.74
CA LEU A 29 8.50 -6.66 12.16
C LEU A 29 8.87 -8.13 12.34
N LYS A 30 8.19 -9.06 11.65
CA LYS A 30 8.46 -10.51 11.73
C LYS A 30 9.86 -10.89 11.21
N TYR A 31 10.34 -10.18 10.18
CA TYR A 31 11.57 -10.53 9.45
C TYR A 31 12.71 -9.52 9.61
N ASP A 32 12.67 -8.67 10.66
CA ASP A 32 13.74 -7.73 11.02
C ASP A 32 14.12 -6.75 9.89
N VAL A 33 13.11 -6.21 9.20
CA VAL A 33 13.21 -5.14 8.21
C VAL A 33 12.61 -3.86 8.81
N ASP A 34 13.11 -2.67 8.45
CA ASP A 34 12.53 -1.41 8.96
C ASP A 34 11.04 -1.30 8.58
N PRO A 35 10.13 -1.37 9.55
CA PRO A 35 8.71 -1.52 9.27
C PRO A 35 8.10 -0.25 8.68
N LYS A 36 8.68 0.92 8.98
CA LYS A 36 8.24 2.21 8.39
C LYS A 36 8.58 2.29 6.91
N THR A 37 9.80 1.91 6.53
CA THR A 37 10.20 1.76 5.12
C THR A 37 9.30 0.75 4.40
N ALA A 38 9.00 -0.38 5.02
CA ALA A 38 8.09 -1.39 4.47
C ALA A 38 6.66 -0.87 4.26
N PHE A 39 6.14 -0.10 5.21
CA PHE A 39 4.85 0.56 5.08
C PHE A 39 4.82 1.54 3.90
N ILE A 40 5.84 2.39 3.75
CA ILE A 40 5.91 3.35 2.63
C ILE A 40 5.95 2.60 1.29
N ALA A 41 6.84 1.61 1.14
CA ALA A 41 6.95 0.84 -0.08
C ALA A 41 5.65 0.07 -0.40
N GLY A 42 5.05 -0.57 0.61
CA GLY A 42 3.79 -1.28 0.49
C GLY A 42 2.61 -0.36 0.18
N SER A 43 2.56 0.85 0.72
CA SER A 43 1.50 1.83 0.40
C SER A 43 1.63 2.44 -0.99
N LEU A 44 2.83 2.49 -1.56
CA LEU A 44 3.07 3.08 -2.88
C LEU A 44 3.24 2.04 -4.00
N HIS A 45 3.15 0.74 -3.69
CA HIS A 45 3.42 -0.34 -4.66
C HIS A 45 2.59 -0.20 -5.96
N ASP A 46 1.33 0.23 -5.81
CA ASP A 46 0.33 0.34 -6.87
C ASP A 46 0.13 1.78 -7.37
N LEU A 47 1.07 2.69 -7.13
CA LEU A 47 0.93 4.10 -7.51
C LEU A 47 0.71 4.29 -9.02
N GLY A 48 1.26 3.42 -9.87
CA GLY A 48 1.01 3.42 -11.32
C GLY A 48 -0.43 3.04 -11.70
N GLY A 49 -1.19 2.46 -10.76
CA GLY A 49 -2.62 2.18 -10.91
C GLY A 49 -3.49 3.44 -11.08
N ALA A 50 -2.96 4.62 -10.72
CA ALA A 50 -3.61 5.91 -11.00
C ALA A 50 -3.80 6.15 -12.51
N ILE A 51 -2.93 5.57 -13.35
CA ILE A 51 -3.06 5.60 -14.80
C ILE A 51 -3.97 4.43 -15.22
N PRO A 52 -5.08 4.68 -15.92
CA PRO A 52 -5.97 3.61 -16.38
C PRO A 52 -5.30 2.77 -17.48
N ASP A 53 -5.68 1.50 -17.59
CA ASP A 53 -5.11 0.53 -18.55
C ASP A 53 -5.02 1.06 -19.99
N SER A 54 -6.02 1.85 -20.42
CA SER A 54 -6.07 2.45 -21.76
C SER A 54 -4.93 3.42 -22.05
N ASP A 55 -4.37 4.03 -21.00
CA ASP A 55 -3.41 5.13 -21.11
C ASP A 55 -2.00 4.70 -20.67
N ARG A 56 -1.85 3.53 -20.03
CA ARG A 56 -0.57 3.11 -19.42
C ARG A 56 0.60 3.06 -20.40
N VAL A 57 0.42 2.41 -21.55
CA VAL A 57 1.50 2.30 -22.56
C VAL A 57 1.89 3.68 -23.08
N GLN A 58 0.91 4.52 -23.44
CA GLN A 58 1.16 5.86 -23.96
C GLN A 58 1.89 6.75 -22.94
N ILE A 59 1.49 6.70 -21.66
CA ILE A 59 2.15 7.48 -20.60
C ILE A 59 3.56 6.96 -20.32
N ALA A 60 3.77 5.65 -20.36
CA ALA A 60 5.11 5.08 -20.24
C ALA A 60 6.03 5.52 -21.40
N GLU A 61 5.54 5.49 -22.65
CA GLU A 61 6.27 5.97 -23.82
C GLU A 61 6.57 7.47 -23.73
N PHE A 62 5.60 8.29 -23.29
CA PHE A 62 5.77 9.74 -23.13
C PHE A 62 6.91 10.09 -22.16
N TYR A 63 7.06 9.32 -21.09
CA TYR A 63 8.16 9.48 -20.12
C TYR A 63 9.37 8.61 -20.41
N GLU A 64 9.45 8.00 -21.60
CA GLU A 64 10.56 7.13 -22.03
C GLU A 64 10.85 5.98 -21.03
N ILE A 65 9.81 5.45 -20.38
CA ILE A 65 9.90 4.27 -19.52
C ILE A 65 10.03 3.04 -20.45
N PRO A 66 11.13 2.27 -20.38
CA PRO A 66 11.31 1.10 -21.22
C PRO A 66 10.23 0.05 -20.99
N LEU A 67 9.63 -0.47 -22.06
CA LEU A 67 8.58 -1.50 -22.00
C LEU A 67 9.03 -2.82 -22.63
N TYR A 68 8.62 -3.92 -22.00
CA TYR A 68 8.67 -5.26 -22.56
C TYR A 68 7.47 -5.52 -23.48
N THR A 69 7.62 -6.45 -24.42
CA THR A 69 6.52 -6.85 -25.31
C THR A 69 5.32 -7.38 -24.52
N GLU A 70 5.57 -8.08 -23.42
CA GLU A 70 4.56 -8.59 -22.50
C GLU A 70 3.75 -7.46 -21.84
N GLU A 71 4.40 -6.34 -21.52
CA GLU A 71 3.76 -5.16 -20.92
C GLU A 71 2.92 -4.40 -21.94
N ILE A 72 3.33 -4.36 -23.21
CA ILE A 72 2.54 -3.77 -24.30
C ILE A 72 1.29 -4.62 -24.58
N ASN A 73 1.46 -5.96 -24.61
CA ASN A 73 0.37 -6.89 -24.87
C ASN A 73 -0.62 -6.97 -23.71
N VAL A 74 -0.13 -6.79 -22.48
CA VAL A 74 -0.92 -6.81 -21.24
C VAL A 74 -0.64 -5.50 -20.49
N PRO A 75 -1.24 -4.37 -20.92
CA PRO A 75 -0.98 -3.02 -20.38
C PRO A 75 -1.11 -2.90 -18.88
N MET A 76 -1.91 -3.78 -18.25
CA MET A 76 -2.02 -3.78 -16.80
C MET A 76 -0.69 -4.01 -16.09
N LEU A 77 0.28 -4.72 -16.68
CA LEU A 77 1.58 -4.97 -16.05
C LEU A 77 2.46 -3.71 -15.92
N VAL A 78 2.19 -2.66 -16.71
CA VAL A 78 2.98 -1.42 -16.74
C VAL A 78 2.92 -0.65 -15.42
N HIS A 79 1.89 -0.87 -14.59
CA HIS A 79 1.69 -0.10 -13.35
C HIS A 79 2.86 -0.22 -12.38
N ALA A 80 3.59 -1.33 -12.35
CA ALA A 80 4.72 -1.50 -11.45
C ALA A 80 5.89 -0.55 -11.81
N LYS A 81 6.21 -0.43 -13.12
CA LYS A 81 7.21 0.53 -13.63
C LYS A 81 6.76 1.97 -13.47
N GLN A 82 5.49 2.26 -13.76
CA GLN A 82 4.93 3.59 -13.52
C GLN A 82 4.89 3.95 -12.04
N GLY A 83 4.62 2.99 -11.16
CA GLY A 83 4.64 3.17 -9.72
C GLY A 83 6.02 3.58 -9.24
N GLU A 84 7.07 2.89 -9.70
CA GLU A 84 8.46 3.27 -9.41
C GLU A 84 8.78 4.68 -9.92
N PHE A 85 8.42 4.96 -11.17
CA PHE A 85 8.64 6.27 -11.79
C PHE A 85 7.95 7.40 -11.02
N PHE A 86 6.69 7.21 -10.64
CA PHE A 86 5.94 8.22 -9.88
C PHE A 86 6.44 8.31 -8.43
N ALA A 87 6.80 7.21 -7.76
CA ALA A 87 7.40 7.28 -6.43
C ALA A 87 8.66 8.16 -6.44
N ARG A 88 9.50 8.03 -7.48
CA ARG A 88 10.70 8.83 -7.63
C ARG A 88 10.42 10.29 -7.97
N ASN A 89 9.59 10.56 -8.98
CA ASN A 89 9.41 11.92 -9.53
C ASN A 89 8.27 12.73 -8.87
N LEU A 90 7.35 12.07 -8.16
CA LEU A 90 6.25 12.71 -7.45
C LEU A 90 6.54 12.85 -5.95
N PHE A 91 7.10 11.80 -5.33
CA PHE A 91 7.39 11.76 -3.89
C PHE A 91 8.86 12.04 -3.54
N ASN A 92 9.74 12.21 -4.54
CA ASN A 92 11.19 12.39 -4.35
C ASN A 92 11.84 11.25 -3.53
N ILE A 93 11.37 10.02 -3.74
CA ILE A 93 11.95 8.82 -3.14
C ILE A 93 13.08 8.32 -4.04
N TYR A 94 14.28 8.19 -3.51
CA TYR A 94 15.48 7.79 -4.27
C TYR A 94 16.16 6.53 -3.75
N GLU A 95 15.65 5.99 -2.64
CA GLU A 95 16.14 4.78 -1.99
C GLU A 95 15.90 3.57 -2.91
N PRO A 96 16.95 2.93 -3.45
CA PRO A 96 16.79 1.84 -4.40
C PRO A 96 15.99 0.66 -3.87
N GLU A 97 16.04 0.42 -2.55
CA GLU A 97 15.27 -0.65 -1.91
C GLU A 97 13.76 -0.42 -2.01
N ILE A 98 13.28 0.79 -1.73
CA ILE A 98 11.85 1.16 -1.84
C ILE A 98 11.43 1.09 -3.31
N LEU A 99 12.22 1.70 -4.20
CA LEU A 99 11.90 1.74 -5.63
C LEU A 99 11.88 0.33 -6.25
N ASN A 100 12.80 -0.57 -5.85
CA ASN A 100 12.79 -1.96 -6.28
C ASN A 100 11.60 -2.74 -5.73
N ALA A 101 11.21 -2.50 -4.48
CA ALA A 101 10.04 -3.13 -3.90
C ALA A 101 8.77 -2.77 -4.67
N ILE A 102 8.62 -1.50 -5.07
CA ILE A 102 7.52 -1.04 -5.93
C ILE A 102 7.63 -1.66 -7.34
N LEU A 103 8.80 -1.59 -7.97
CA LEU A 103 9.02 -2.08 -9.34
C LEU A 103 8.74 -3.58 -9.51
N PHE A 104 9.04 -4.38 -8.50
CA PHE A 104 8.98 -5.85 -8.58
C PHE A 104 7.85 -6.47 -7.74
N HIS A 105 6.91 -5.69 -7.20
CA HIS A 105 5.86 -6.22 -6.30
C HIS A 105 4.89 -7.21 -6.97
N THR A 106 4.80 -7.22 -8.30
CA THR A 106 3.89 -8.13 -9.04
C THR A 106 4.47 -9.53 -9.19
N THR A 107 5.77 -9.63 -9.44
CA THR A 107 6.44 -10.84 -9.95
C THR A 107 7.71 -11.22 -9.19
N CYS A 108 8.08 -10.43 -8.18
CA CYS A 108 9.38 -10.47 -7.52
C CYS A 108 10.53 -10.28 -8.55
N ILE A 109 11.76 -10.49 -8.11
CA ILE A 109 12.93 -10.56 -9.00
C ILE A 109 13.96 -11.54 -8.42
N ASP A 110 14.87 -12.03 -9.25
CA ASP A 110 15.99 -12.84 -8.77
C ASP A 110 16.85 -12.05 -7.77
N ASN A 111 17.29 -12.71 -6.69
CA ASN A 111 18.08 -12.08 -5.62
C ASN A 111 17.43 -10.78 -5.07
N ALA A 112 16.11 -10.77 -4.92
CA ALA A 112 15.36 -9.65 -4.36
C ALA A 112 15.80 -9.34 -2.92
N SER A 113 15.72 -8.07 -2.52
CA SER A 113 15.89 -7.68 -1.12
C SER A 113 14.73 -8.20 -0.26
N GLU A 114 14.93 -8.28 1.05
CA GLU A 114 13.87 -8.66 2.00
C GLU A 114 12.67 -7.72 1.88
N LEU A 115 12.90 -6.41 1.70
CA LEU A 115 11.83 -5.44 1.48
C LEU A 115 11.01 -5.74 0.21
N THR A 116 11.68 -6.06 -0.91
CA THR A 116 10.96 -6.42 -2.15
C THR A 116 10.14 -7.69 -1.98
N LYS A 117 10.68 -8.69 -1.26
CA LYS A 117 9.95 -9.93 -0.93
C LYS A 117 8.74 -9.65 -0.04
N ILE A 118 8.90 -8.80 0.98
CA ILE A 118 7.81 -8.39 1.88
C ILE A 118 6.68 -7.75 1.09
N VAL A 119 6.97 -6.73 0.27
CA VAL A 119 5.91 -6.02 -0.48
C VAL A 119 5.26 -6.94 -1.52
N PHE A 120 6.06 -7.77 -2.21
CA PHE A 120 5.56 -8.78 -3.14
C PHE A 120 4.51 -9.71 -2.50
N ILE A 121 4.78 -10.18 -1.27
CA ILE A 121 3.91 -11.11 -0.55
C ILE A 121 2.75 -10.38 0.15
N ALA A 122 2.98 -9.19 0.70
CA ALA A 122 1.97 -8.40 1.38
C ALA A 122 0.78 -8.08 0.46
N ASP A 123 1.05 -7.74 -0.80
CA ASP A 123 0.02 -7.54 -1.83
C ASP A 123 -0.86 -8.80 -2.05
N LYS A 124 -0.26 -9.99 -1.96
CA LYS A 124 -1.01 -11.26 -2.13
C LYS A 124 -1.79 -11.67 -0.87
N ILE A 125 -1.33 -11.24 0.30
CA ILE A 125 -2.03 -11.46 1.58
C ILE A 125 -3.20 -10.50 1.73
N HIS A 126 -3.02 -9.21 1.40
CA HIS A 126 -4.09 -8.21 1.49
C HIS A 126 -5.03 -8.30 0.29
N TRP A 127 -5.85 -9.35 0.30
CA TRP A 127 -6.75 -9.68 -0.80
C TRP A 127 -7.93 -8.71 -0.92
N ASP A 128 -7.97 -8.03 -2.05
CA ASP A 128 -8.95 -7.01 -2.38
C ASP A 128 -10.09 -7.52 -3.28
N ARG A 129 -10.25 -8.84 -3.48
CA ARG A 129 -11.36 -9.40 -4.27
C ARG A 129 -12.33 -10.17 -3.39
N ASN A 130 -13.47 -10.55 -3.96
CA ASN A 130 -14.45 -11.39 -3.28
C ASN A 130 -13.85 -12.78 -3.00
N GLY A 131 -14.24 -13.39 -1.87
CA GLY A 131 -13.75 -14.70 -1.44
C GLY A 131 -12.31 -14.68 -0.88
N GLU A 132 -11.73 -15.85 -0.70
CA GLU A 132 -10.33 -16.01 -0.28
C GLU A 132 -9.48 -16.48 -1.47
N PRO A 133 -8.23 -16.01 -1.60
CA PRO A 133 -7.34 -16.52 -2.64
C PRO A 133 -7.00 -17.98 -2.36
N PRO A 134 -6.99 -18.85 -3.38
CA PRO A 134 -6.78 -20.29 -3.20
C PRO A 134 -5.39 -20.65 -2.64
N TYR A 135 -4.41 -19.74 -2.75
CA TYR A 135 -3.06 -19.92 -2.26
C TYR A 135 -2.86 -19.49 -0.80
N LEU A 136 -3.82 -18.76 -0.19
CA LEU A 136 -3.57 -18.01 1.05
C LEU A 136 -3.13 -18.90 2.21
N SER A 137 -3.86 -19.99 2.48
CA SER A 137 -3.56 -20.87 3.62
C SER A 137 -2.17 -21.49 3.52
N GLY A 138 -1.79 -21.98 2.34
CA GLY A 138 -0.45 -22.54 2.12
C GLY A 138 0.64 -21.49 2.12
N LEU A 139 0.36 -20.27 1.65
CA LEU A 139 1.30 -19.14 1.71
C LEU A 139 1.59 -18.75 3.17
N LEU A 140 0.56 -18.62 4.01
CA LEU A 140 0.75 -18.31 5.44
C LEU A 140 1.55 -19.40 6.15
N ALA A 141 1.25 -20.68 5.90
CA ALA A 141 2.03 -21.79 6.44
C ALA A 141 3.49 -21.77 5.95
N ALA A 142 3.74 -21.38 4.70
CA ALA A 142 5.09 -21.26 4.17
C ALA A 142 5.87 -20.09 4.82
N LEU A 143 5.19 -18.98 5.11
CA LEU A 143 5.76 -17.84 5.85
C LEU A 143 6.07 -18.15 7.32
N ASP A 144 5.55 -19.23 7.89
CA ASP A 144 5.98 -19.67 9.22
C ASP A 144 7.32 -20.40 9.19
N VAL A 145 7.78 -20.82 8.01
CA VAL A 145 9.13 -21.39 7.81
C VAL A 145 10.14 -20.27 7.59
N SER A 146 9.94 -19.43 6.57
CA SER A 146 10.75 -18.23 6.30
C SER A 146 10.11 -17.35 5.22
N LEU A 147 10.57 -16.11 5.09
CA LEU A 147 10.15 -15.22 4.00
C LEU A 147 10.44 -15.83 2.62
N ASP A 148 11.64 -16.38 2.43
CA ASP A 148 12.03 -17.06 1.20
C ASP A 148 11.13 -18.24 0.88
N TYR A 149 10.77 -19.04 1.88
CA TYR A 149 9.89 -20.19 1.67
C TYR A 149 8.47 -19.75 1.27
N GLY A 150 7.97 -18.65 1.85
CA GLY A 150 6.74 -17.99 1.42
C GLY A 150 6.79 -17.50 -0.04
N CYS A 151 7.88 -16.82 -0.43
CA CYS A 151 8.09 -16.39 -1.82
C CYS A 151 8.15 -17.57 -2.79
N ASN A 152 8.89 -18.63 -2.45
CA ASN A 152 9.00 -19.84 -3.27
C ASN A 152 7.64 -20.51 -3.46
N TYR A 153 6.86 -20.64 -2.38
CA TYR A 153 5.52 -21.20 -2.43
C TYR A 153 4.63 -20.42 -3.40
N PHE A 154 4.56 -19.09 -3.26
CA PHE A 154 3.69 -18.28 -4.11
C PHE A 154 4.19 -18.21 -5.56
N LEU A 155 5.50 -18.10 -5.80
CA LEU A 155 6.07 -18.14 -7.15
C LEU A 155 5.77 -19.47 -7.86
N ASN A 156 5.87 -20.58 -7.15
CA ASN A 156 5.51 -21.89 -7.70
C ASN A 156 4.00 -21.96 -8.00
N TRP A 157 3.14 -21.44 -7.12
CA TRP A 157 1.70 -21.35 -7.39
C TRP A 157 1.42 -20.48 -8.62
N LEU A 158 2.01 -19.29 -8.70
CA LEU A 158 1.82 -18.32 -9.77
C LEU A 158 2.26 -18.89 -11.12
N TRP A 159 3.40 -19.56 -11.18
CA TRP A 159 3.91 -20.19 -12.41
C TRP A 159 2.98 -21.28 -12.97
N ASN A 160 2.24 -21.98 -12.09
CA ASN A 160 1.28 -23.01 -12.47
C ASN A 160 -0.16 -22.49 -12.56
N SER A 161 -0.37 -21.19 -12.41
CA SER A 161 -1.67 -20.53 -12.54
C SER A 161 -1.98 -20.15 -13.99
N ASP A 162 -3.21 -19.71 -14.25
CA ASP A 162 -3.61 -19.25 -15.58
C ASP A 162 -3.08 -17.82 -15.83
N LEU A 163 -1.86 -17.74 -16.35
CA LEU A 163 -1.17 -16.49 -16.65
C LEU A 163 -1.53 -15.99 -18.05
N TYR A 164 -1.93 -14.72 -18.16
CA TYR A 164 -2.08 -14.05 -19.46
C TYR A 164 -0.77 -14.06 -20.27
N VAL A 165 0.35 -13.91 -19.56
CA VAL A 165 1.70 -13.84 -20.14
C VAL A 165 2.75 -14.16 -19.08
N ILE A 166 3.88 -14.73 -19.49
CA ILE A 166 5.05 -14.94 -18.62
C ILE A 166 6.00 -13.75 -18.76
N HIS A 167 5.89 -12.78 -17.84
CA HIS A 167 6.75 -11.61 -17.83
C HIS A 167 8.24 -11.99 -17.63
N PRO A 168 9.22 -11.30 -18.27
CA PRO A 168 10.64 -11.57 -18.08
C PRO A 168 11.11 -11.56 -16.62
N PHE A 169 10.55 -10.68 -15.77
CA PHE A 169 10.84 -10.68 -14.32
C PHE A 169 10.35 -11.96 -13.63
N LEU A 170 9.13 -12.42 -13.94
CA LEU A 170 8.61 -13.67 -13.39
C LEU A 170 9.48 -14.88 -13.81
N LYS A 171 9.93 -14.90 -15.06
CA LYS A 171 10.85 -15.94 -15.55
C LYS A 171 12.18 -15.96 -14.79
N ARG A 172 12.71 -14.78 -14.43
CA ARG A 172 13.91 -14.65 -13.60
C ARG A 172 13.65 -15.12 -12.17
N SER A 173 12.56 -14.67 -11.55
CA SER A 173 12.15 -15.10 -10.20
C SER A 173 12.00 -16.61 -10.12
N TYR A 174 11.19 -17.22 -11.00
CA TYR A 174 10.99 -18.66 -11.02
C TYR A 174 12.30 -19.42 -11.26
N GLY A 175 13.09 -18.97 -12.23
CA GLY A 175 14.39 -19.57 -12.52
C GLY A 175 15.33 -19.55 -11.31
N TYR A 176 15.40 -18.43 -10.59
CA TYR A 176 16.31 -18.27 -9.45
C TYR A 176 15.84 -19.08 -8.24
N TYR A 177 14.59 -18.89 -7.84
CA TYR A 177 14.06 -19.43 -6.58
C TYR A 177 13.65 -20.90 -6.65
N ILE A 178 13.23 -21.39 -7.83
CA ILE A 178 12.70 -22.74 -8.00
C ILE A 178 13.68 -23.64 -8.78
N GLU A 179 14.28 -23.12 -9.85
CA GLU A 179 15.14 -23.91 -10.74
C GLU A 179 16.65 -23.77 -10.46
N ASN A 180 17.05 -23.00 -9.44
CA ASN A 180 18.45 -22.71 -9.10
C ASN A 180 19.29 -22.12 -10.26
N LYS A 181 18.64 -21.39 -11.17
CA LYS A 181 19.31 -20.67 -12.27
C LYS A 181 20.00 -19.41 -11.74
N ARG A 182 21.07 -19.02 -12.43
CA ARG A 182 21.77 -17.76 -12.19
C ARG A 182 21.53 -16.82 -13.36
N PHE A 183 21.39 -15.54 -13.06
CA PHE A 183 21.18 -14.51 -14.05
C PHE A 183 22.22 -13.41 -13.88
N SER A 184 22.53 -12.72 -14.98
CA SER A 184 23.34 -11.50 -14.92
C SER A 184 22.55 -10.38 -14.23
N THR A 185 23.28 -9.46 -13.59
CA THR A 185 22.70 -8.23 -13.03
C THR A 185 21.98 -7.44 -14.11
N LEU A 186 20.80 -6.92 -13.77
CA LEU A 186 20.04 -6.03 -14.66
C LEU A 186 20.61 -4.61 -14.59
N ASN A 187 20.67 -3.94 -15.74
CA ASN A 187 20.95 -2.51 -15.77
C ASN A 187 19.65 -1.75 -15.52
N ARG A 188 19.62 -0.87 -14.53
CA ARG A 188 18.41 -0.16 -14.11
C ARG A 188 17.84 0.77 -15.19
N ASN A 189 18.70 1.33 -16.05
CA ASN A 189 18.30 2.10 -17.24
C ASN A 189 17.56 1.27 -18.31
N GLU A 190 17.61 -0.06 -18.24
CA GLU A 190 16.81 -0.94 -19.11
C GLU A 190 15.41 -1.22 -18.53
N LEU A 191 15.17 -0.85 -17.27
CA LEU A 191 13.95 -1.16 -16.53
C LEU A 191 13.05 0.07 -16.34
N THR A 192 13.67 1.24 -16.17
CA THR A 192 12.99 2.51 -15.92
C THR A 192 13.79 3.68 -16.50
N ASN A 193 13.15 4.83 -16.65
CA ASN A 193 13.85 6.08 -16.92
C ASN A 193 14.39 6.62 -15.59
N GLU A 194 15.71 6.81 -15.46
CA GLU A 194 16.35 7.29 -14.22
C GLU A 194 16.43 8.82 -14.12
N ASN A 195 16.06 9.56 -15.18
CA ASN A 195 16.16 11.01 -15.19
C ASN A 195 15.19 11.63 -14.18
N ASN A 196 15.62 12.69 -13.50
CA ASN A 196 14.74 13.51 -12.67
C ASN A 196 13.82 14.34 -13.57
N ILE A 197 12.56 13.93 -13.63
CA ILE A 197 11.55 14.50 -14.52
C ILE A 197 10.52 15.25 -13.69
N ILE A 198 10.21 16.48 -14.12
CA ILE A 198 9.04 17.19 -13.64
C ILE A 198 7.83 16.59 -14.35
N ILE A 199 6.97 15.91 -13.59
CA ILE A 199 5.71 15.36 -14.12
C ILE A 199 4.87 16.52 -14.65
N ASP A 200 4.54 16.43 -15.94
CA ASP A 200 3.68 17.36 -16.68
C ASP A 200 2.37 17.70 -15.95
N ASP A 201 1.99 18.99 -15.97
CA ASP A 201 0.84 19.52 -15.24
C ASP A 201 -0.50 18.96 -15.74
N ASP A 202 -0.63 18.69 -17.04
CA ASP A 202 -1.84 18.09 -17.59
C ASP A 202 -1.96 16.63 -17.17
N ILE A 203 -0.85 15.89 -17.10
CA ILE A 203 -0.82 14.52 -16.55
C ILE A 203 -1.17 14.52 -15.06
N ARG A 204 -0.59 15.44 -14.27
CA ARG A 204 -0.93 15.60 -12.84
C ARG A 204 -2.42 15.82 -12.64
N ARG A 205 -3.00 16.75 -13.38
CA ARG A 205 -4.41 17.11 -13.29
C ARG A 205 -5.33 16.00 -13.81
N ARG A 206 -4.97 15.34 -14.91
CA ARG A 206 -5.79 14.29 -15.53
C ARG A 206 -5.94 13.06 -14.63
N TYR A 207 -4.87 12.68 -13.92
CA TYR A 207 -4.84 11.47 -13.09
C TYR A 207 -4.81 11.77 -11.58
N PHE A 208 -5.15 12.99 -11.17
CA PHE A 208 -5.28 13.39 -9.76
C PHE A 208 -4.02 13.10 -8.93
N LEU A 209 -2.84 13.26 -9.54
CA LEU A 209 -1.57 12.87 -8.91
C LEU A 209 -1.22 13.74 -7.70
N ASN A 210 -1.66 15.00 -7.68
CA ASN A 210 -1.43 15.89 -6.54
C ASN A 210 -2.27 15.46 -5.33
N GLU A 211 -3.54 15.14 -5.55
CA GLU A 211 -4.45 14.65 -4.51
C GLU A 211 -3.97 13.31 -3.95
N ILE A 212 -3.54 12.38 -4.82
CA ILE A 212 -2.95 11.11 -4.40
C ILE A 212 -1.70 11.35 -3.54
N LYS A 213 -0.81 12.25 -3.98
CA LYS A 213 0.40 12.61 -3.23
C LYS A 213 0.06 13.17 -1.85
N ASP A 214 -0.87 14.11 -1.78
CA ASP A 214 -1.25 14.78 -0.53
C ASP A 214 -1.83 13.79 0.49
N GLU A 215 -2.65 12.84 0.04
CA GLU A 215 -3.22 11.81 0.93
C GLU A 215 -2.12 10.88 1.48
N PHE A 216 -1.22 10.36 0.64
CA PHE A 216 -0.13 9.50 1.13
C PHE A 216 0.86 10.25 2.01
N GLU A 217 1.25 11.49 1.66
CA GLU A 217 2.13 12.30 2.51
C GLU A 217 1.50 12.63 3.86
N LYS A 218 0.18 12.86 3.91
CA LYS A 218 -0.56 13.03 5.14
C LYS A 218 -0.46 11.78 6.01
N ILE A 219 -0.68 10.59 5.46
CA ILE A 219 -0.56 9.31 6.18
C ILE A 219 0.85 9.13 6.74
N PHE A 220 1.88 9.30 5.90
CA PHE A 220 3.27 9.13 6.31
C PHE A 220 3.66 10.11 7.42
N ARG A 221 3.17 11.34 7.35
CA ARG A 221 3.40 12.36 8.38
C ARG A 221 2.72 12.03 9.70
N ILE A 222 1.43 11.66 9.68
CA ILE A 222 0.65 11.37 10.90
C ILE A 222 1.19 10.11 11.58
N SER A 223 1.40 9.03 10.83
CA SER A 223 1.91 7.76 11.35
C SER A 223 3.30 7.89 11.97
N LYS A 224 4.23 8.58 11.28
CA LYS A 224 5.56 8.90 11.83
C LYS A 224 5.47 9.76 13.10
N SER A 225 4.64 10.80 13.09
CA SER A 225 4.45 11.68 14.25
C SER A 225 3.92 10.90 15.47
N ALA A 226 2.94 10.02 15.27
CA ALA A 226 2.40 9.18 16.34
C ALA A 226 3.45 8.21 16.91
N TYR A 227 4.25 7.57 16.05
CA TYR A 227 5.34 6.67 16.45
C TYR A 227 6.38 7.37 17.34
N GLU A 228 6.79 8.59 16.97
CA GLU A 228 7.78 9.36 17.75
C GLU A 228 7.19 9.91 19.05
N LEU A 229 5.93 10.36 19.04
CA LEU A 229 5.24 10.79 20.26
C LEU A 229 5.07 9.64 21.26
N ALA A 230 4.75 8.44 20.79
CA ALA A 230 4.58 7.25 21.64
C ALA A 230 5.87 6.85 22.38
N LYS A 231 7.02 7.08 21.74
CA LYS A 231 8.34 6.88 22.36
C LYS A 231 8.51 7.69 23.64
N ASN A 232 8.01 8.93 23.65
CA ASN A 232 8.20 9.85 24.77
C ASN A 232 7.26 9.54 25.95
N ASP A 233 6.11 8.92 25.68
CA ASP A 233 5.03 8.72 26.66
C ASP A 233 4.89 7.26 27.13
N SER A 234 5.88 6.39 26.84
CA SER A 234 5.90 4.96 27.21
C SER A 234 4.68 4.19 26.70
N ILE A 235 4.25 4.49 25.48
CA ILE A 235 3.17 3.79 24.77
C ILE A 235 3.80 2.95 23.66
N ASN A 236 3.19 1.81 23.33
CA ASN A 236 3.67 0.97 22.24
C ASN A 236 3.64 1.78 20.92
N GLN A 237 4.81 1.91 20.29
CA GLN A 237 4.99 2.77 19.13
C GLN A 237 4.29 2.23 17.88
N ASP A 238 4.25 0.90 17.73
CA ASP A 238 3.61 0.22 16.61
C ASP A 238 2.08 0.40 16.68
N LYS A 239 1.49 0.26 17.87
CA LYS A 239 0.07 0.58 18.10
C LYS A 239 -0.25 2.03 17.74
N ALA A 240 0.61 2.97 18.13
CA ALA A 240 0.42 4.39 17.79
C ALA A 240 0.53 4.65 16.29
N PHE A 241 1.48 3.99 15.62
CA PHE A 241 1.64 4.05 14.18
C PHE A 241 0.39 3.53 13.46
N ILE A 242 -0.05 2.31 13.77
CA ILE A 242 -1.21 1.67 13.14
C ILE A 242 -2.50 2.46 13.42
N ALA A 243 -2.73 2.87 14.67
CA ALA A 243 -3.89 3.69 15.02
C ALA A 243 -3.91 5.01 14.23
N ALA A 244 -2.76 5.66 14.07
CA ALA A 244 -2.63 6.88 13.31
C ALA A 244 -2.90 6.68 11.81
N VAL A 245 -2.38 5.62 11.20
CA VAL A 245 -2.71 5.25 9.80
C VAL A 245 -4.22 5.07 9.63
N LEU A 246 -4.87 4.34 10.54
CA LEU A 246 -6.29 4.04 10.43
C LEU A 246 -7.21 5.26 10.60
N THR A 247 -6.71 6.40 11.12
CA THR A 247 -7.50 7.64 11.15
C THR A 247 -7.76 8.26 9.78
N THR A 248 -7.05 7.81 8.74
CA THR A 248 -7.16 8.34 7.37
C THR A 248 -7.93 7.40 6.44
N ALA A 249 -8.36 6.22 6.89
CA ALA A 249 -8.97 5.20 6.03
C ALA A 249 -10.22 5.71 5.26
N SER A 250 -10.92 6.70 5.81
CA SER A 250 -12.07 7.37 5.19
C SER A 250 -11.75 8.62 4.39
N ASP A 251 -10.49 9.05 4.28
CA ASP A 251 -10.15 10.39 3.74
C ASP A 251 -10.53 10.56 2.27
N THR A 252 -10.49 9.48 1.50
CA THR A 252 -10.89 9.45 0.08
C THR A 252 -12.40 9.41 -0.13
N ILE A 253 -13.22 9.36 0.94
CA ILE A 253 -14.68 9.40 0.84
C ILE A 253 -15.14 10.83 0.62
N PHE A 254 -15.76 11.08 -0.54
CA PHE A 254 -16.30 12.40 -0.86
C PHE A 254 -17.53 12.75 -0.01
N ASN A 255 -17.74 14.04 0.25
CA ASN A 255 -18.85 14.53 1.07
C ASN A 255 -20.24 14.06 0.56
N ASN A 256 -20.42 13.97 -0.75
CA ASN A 256 -21.66 13.50 -1.38
C ASN A 256 -21.89 11.99 -1.25
N GLN A 257 -20.90 11.21 -0.80
CA GLN A 257 -21.02 9.76 -0.59
C GLN A 257 -21.33 9.40 0.87
N LYS A 258 -21.15 10.33 1.81
CA LYS A 258 -21.28 10.09 3.26
C LYS A 258 -22.59 9.39 3.62
N ASP A 259 -23.71 9.91 3.13
CA ASP A 259 -25.03 9.37 3.46
C ASP A 259 -25.23 7.95 2.91
N ILE A 260 -24.65 7.66 1.74
CA ILE A 260 -24.75 6.35 1.09
C ILE A 260 -23.94 5.34 1.90
N ILE A 261 -22.71 5.69 2.26
CA ILE A 261 -21.81 4.83 3.02
C ILE A 261 -22.35 4.63 4.44
N ALA A 262 -22.76 5.69 5.14
CA ALA A 262 -23.34 5.60 6.47
C ALA A 262 -24.53 4.64 6.50
N LYS A 263 -25.45 4.73 5.54
CA LYS A 263 -26.58 3.80 5.42
C LYS A 263 -26.13 2.37 5.15
N ALA A 264 -25.18 2.18 4.22
CA ALA A 264 -24.65 0.85 3.89
C ALA A 264 -23.98 0.17 5.10
N LEU A 265 -23.35 0.97 5.97
CA LEU A 265 -22.67 0.51 7.19
C LEU A 265 -23.58 0.51 8.44
N ASN A 266 -24.86 0.87 8.29
CA ASN A 266 -25.82 1.01 9.39
C ASN A 266 -25.36 2.00 10.50
N LEU A 267 -24.78 3.13 10.08
CA LEU A 267 -24.32 4.26 10.91
C LEU A 267 -25.26 5.46 10.79
N ASP A 268 -25.23 6.37 11.77
CA ASP A 268 -26.00 7.62 11.71
C ASP A 268 -25.30 8.64 10.78
N PRO A 269 -25.87 8.99 9.61
CA PRO A 269 -25.27 9.96 8.70
C PRO A 269 -25.15 11.37 9.31
N LYS A 270 -25.92 11.69 10.35
CA LYS A 270 -25.88 12.97 11.05
C LYS A 270 -25.06 12.92 12.35
N GLY A 271 -24.45 11.77 12.64
CA GLY A 271 -23.59 11.57 13.79
C GLY A 271 -22.40 12.53 13.77
N THR A 272 -22.07 13.13 14.91
CA THR A 272 -20.94 14.06 15.04
C THR A 272 -19.57 13.37 14.90
N ASN A 273 -19.54 12.02 14.87
CA ASN A 273 -18.34 11.20 14.80
C ASN A 273 -18.31 10.24 13.59
N LEU A 274 -19.12 10.49 12.56
CA LEU A 274 -19.37 9.54 11.45
C LEU A 274 -18.07 9.00 10.82
N PHE A 275 -17.09 9.85 10.53
CA PHE A 275 -15.83 9.39 9.91
C PHE A 275 -15.00 8.50 10.82
N ALA A 276 -14.98 8.78 12.12
CA ALA A 276 -14.33 7.90 13.09
C ALA A 276 -15.02 6.53 13.16
N GLU A 277 -16.35 6.50 13.07
CA GLU A 277 -17.13 5.25 13.02
C GLU A 277 -16.87 4.47 11.73
N ILE A 278 -16.72 5.16 10.58
CA ILE A 278 -16.32 4.55 9.30
C ILE A 278 -14.88 3.98 9.41
N ASN A 279 -13.93 4.74 9.96
CA ASN A 279 -12.57 4.28 10.18
C ASN A 279 -12.52 3.05 11.11
N TYR A 280 -13.30 3.07 12.20
CA TYR A 280 -13.48 1.92 13.09
C TYR A 280 -14.05 0.71 12.34
N TYR A 281 -15.04 0.92 11.47
CA TYR A 281 -15.60 -0.15 10.65
C TYR A 281 -14.55 -0.75 9.72
N PHE A 282 -13.76 0.07 9.00
CA PHE A 282 -12.69 -0.41 8.13
C PHE A 282 -11.56 -1.09 8.91
N ALA A 283 -11.16 -0.55 10.06
CA ALA A 283 -10.18 -1.19 10.94
C ALA A 283 -10.56 -2.64 11.26
N LYS A 284 -11.83 -2.90 11.60
CA LYS A 284 -12.30 -4.24 11.93
C LYS A 284 -12.51 -5.14 10.72
N THR A 285 -13.11 -4.61 9.65
CA THR A 285 -13.63 -5.44 8.55
C THR A 285 -12.67 -5.55 7.38
N GLU A 286 -11.91 -4.49 7.08
CA GLU A 286 -10.90 -4.48 6.02
C GLU A 286 -9.55 -4.95 6.56
N PHE A 287 -9.10 -4.32 7.65
CA PHE A 287 -7.75 -4.51 8.18
C PHE A 287 -7.65 -5.54 9.31
N LYS A 288 -8.78 -6.15 9.71
CA LYS A 288 -8.87 -7.21 10.74
C LYS A 288 -8.20 -6.83 12.07
N VAL A 289 -8.28 -5.57 12.46
CA VAL A 289 -7.72 -5.07 13.73
C VAL A 289 -8.59 -5.52 14.90
N GLU A 290 -7.99 -6.24 15.84
CA GLU A 290 -8.65 -6.76 17.04
C GLU A 290 -8.24 -6.02 18.33
N ASP A 291 -7.14 -5.24 18.30
CA ASP A 291 -6.64 -4.55 19.49
C ASP A 291 -7.62 -3.46 19.95
N PRO A 292 -8.21 -3.59 21.15
CA PRO A 292 -9.24 -2.66 21.63
C PRO A 292 -8.68 -1.25 21.87
N GLU A 293 -7.40 -1.12 22.22
CA GLU A 293 -6.77 0.19 22.44
C GLU A 293 -6.70 0.98 21.14
N ILE A 294 -6.31 0.32 20.04
CA ILE A 294 -6.31 0.90 18.69
C ILE A 294 -7.74 1.30 18.31
N LEU A 295 -8.69 0.37 18.41
CA LEU A 295 -10.09 0.60 18.01
C LEU A 295 -10.76 1.74 18.81
N GLU A 296 -10.56 1.80 20.12
CA GLU A 296 -11.07 2.89 20.96
C GLU A 296 -10.42 4.23 20.61
N SER A 297 -9.12 4.23 20.28
CA SER A 297 -8.43 5.46 19.90
C SER A 297 -9.01 6.09 18.63
N LEU A 298 -9.45 5.27 17.67
CA LEU A 298 -10.10 5.73 16.43
C LEU A 298 -11.42 6.44 16.70
N LEU A 299 -12.20 5.99 17.68
CA LEU A 299 -13.46 6.63 18.04
C LEU A 299 -13.26 7.94 18.81
N ASN A 300 -12.14 8.09 19.51
CA ASN A 300 -11.98 9.12 20.53
C ASN A 300 -10.93 10.20 20.22
N TYR A 301 -10.07 10.03 19.21
CA TYR A 301 -8.99 10.99 18.90
C TYR A 301 -9.49 12.42 18.61
N GLN A 302 -10.73 12.59 18.15
CA GLN A 302 -11.32 13.91 17.91
C GLN A 302 -12.11 14.46 19.12
N SER A 303 -12.41 13.64 20.12
CA SER A 303 -13.25 14.00 21.27
C SER A 303 -12.44 14.53 22.46
N LYS A 304 -12.49 15.85 22.70
CA LYS A 304 -11.76 16.50 23.82
C LYS A 304 -12.07 15.92 25.21
N ASN A 305 -13.28 15.41 25.43
CA ASN A 305 -13.69 14.90 26.74
C ASN A 305 -13.23 13.45 26.98
N LEU A 306 -13.32 12.60 25.96
CA LEU A 306 -12.98 11.16 26.06
C LEU A 306 -11.47 10.93 26.01
N ILE A 307 -10.75 11.79 25.30
CA ILE A 307 -9.30 11.67 25.13
C ILE A 307 -8.53 11.78 26.44
N ASN A 308 -9.06 12.49 27.45
CA ASN A 308 -8.34 12.77 28.69
C ASN A 308 -7.94 11.52 29.48
N ASN A 309 -8.64 10.40 29.28
CA ASN A 309 -8.38 9.14 29.97
C ASN A 309 -7.73 8.07 29.06
N GLN A 310 -7.56 8.33 27.76
CA GLN A 310 -7.00 7.37 26.80
C GLN A 310 -5.68 7.86 26.22
N LYS A 311 -4.57 7.27 26.70
CA LYS A 311 -3.22 7.71 26.33
C LYS A 311 -2.94 7.59 24.82
N LEU A 312 -3.29 6.46 24.21
CA LEU A 312 -3.13 6.25 22.76
C LEU A 312 -3.94 7.26 21.95
N ALA A 313 -5.20 7.49 22.31
CA ALA A 313 -6.06 8.47 21.64
C ALA A 313 -5.46 9.89 21.68
N LYS A 314 -4.83 10.29 22.80
CA LYS A 314 -4.12 11.59 22.91
C LYS A 314 -3.00 11.70 21.88
N ILE A 315 -2.18 10.66 21.77
CA ILE A 315 -1.07 10.64 20.82
C ILE A 315 -1.57 10.74 19.39
N VAL A 316 -2.55 9.92 19.04
CA VAL A 316 -3.16 9.92 17.71
C VAL A 316 -3.74 11.31 17.38
N ALA A 317 -4.41 11.95 18.33
CA ALA A 317 -4.95 13.30 18.14
C ALA A 317 -3.87 14.39 18.00
N MET A 318 -2.77 14.27 18.74
CA MET A 318 -1.64 15.18 18.63
C MET A 318 -1.00 15.07 17.25
N ALA A 319 -0.73 13.84 16.81
CA ALA A 319 -0.20 13.54 15.48
C ALA A 319 -1.13 14.07 14.38
N TYR A 320 -2.43 13.78 14.48
CA TYR A 320 -3.44 14.26 13.54
C TYR A 320 -3.47 15.79 13.45
N LYS A 321 -3.51 16.52 14.57
CA LYS A 321 -3.54 18.00 14.57
C LYS A 321 -2.28 18.63 13.97
N THR A 322 -1.11 18.07 14.24
CA THR A 322 0.15 18.58 13.66
C THR A 322 0.17 18.46 12.13
N SER A 323 -0.62 17.54 11.58
CA SER A 323 -0.73 17.33 10.13
C SER A 323 -1.75 18.25 9.44
N SER A 324 -2.78 18.72 10.14
CA SER A 324 -3.87 19.53 9.56
C SER A 324 -3.56 21.04 9.51
N ASN A 325 -2.55 21.50 10.25
CA ASN A 325 -2.19 22.93 10.38
C ASN A 325 -1.14 23.42 9.36
N ARG A 326 -0.91 22.69 8.27
CA ARG A 326 -0.08 23.13 7.14
C ARG A 326 -0.87 22.93 5.85
N ILE A 327 -1.74 23.89 5.54
CA ILE A 327 -2.27 24.20 4.21
C ILE A 327 -1.85 25.63 3.92
#